data_AF-A0A7L0BCR6-F1
#
_entry.id   AF-A0A7L0BCR6-F1
#
_cell.length_a   1.000
_cell.length_b   1.000
_cell.length_c   1.000
_cell.angle_alpha   90.00
_cell.angle_beta   90.00
_cell.angle_gamma   90.00
#
_symmetry.space_group_name_H-M   'P 1'
#
loop_
_entity.id
_entity.type
_entity.pdbx_description
1 polymer ?
#
loop_
_entity_poly.entity_id
_entity_poly.type
_entity_poly.pdbx_seq_one_letter_code
_entity_poly.pdbx_strand_id
1 'polypeptide(L)'
;QVDCSQYSSGIGKDGTGWVACPRDLKPVCGTDGTTYSNECGICLHNTEHSASVEKAHDGECESKSIMIDCSRYRRTVIDGHVMVACPRILKPVCGSDSFTYDNECGICAYNAEHHTNISKIYDGECKQDIGTIDCNKYPTRNTEDGKVLVSCPRILSPVCGTDGITYDNECGICAHNGEHRTHVSKKHNGKCRQETSEIDCSQYPSRMIKADKAQIRCPRILLPVCGTDGFTYDNECGICAHNLEHGTHVKKSHEGRCKEESTPVDCSTYLTNTKTGEAIAACPFILHEICGTDSVTYSNDCVLCAHNIEFGTNVAKKHDGRCTEEVPQLDCSQYPTTTLKDGRQLMACTMIYDPICGTDGVTYASECTLCAHNLDHQTNLGKRKNGRCEEDITK
;
A
#
# COMPACT_ATOMS: atom_id res chain seq x y z
N GLN A 1 24.21 -12.40 -29.34
CA GLN A 1 25.49 -13.13 -29.22
C GLN A 1 26.51 -12.22 -28.54
N VAL A 2 27.09 -12.66 -27.43
CA VAL A 2 28.13 -11.91 -26.69
C VAL A 2 29.49 -12.32 -27.23
N ASP A 3 30.34 -11.35 -27.57
CA ASP A 3 31.72 -11.64 -27.96
C ASP A 3 32.61 -11.69 -26.72
N CYS A 4 32.96 -12.90 -26.26
CA CYS A 4 33.83 -13.07 -25.11
C CYS A 4 35.32 -12.90 -25.43
N SER A 5 35.71 -12.82 -26.71
CA SER A 5 37.11 -12.65 -27.12
C SER A 5 37.66 -11.25 -26.81
N GLN A 6 36.77 -10.27 -26.62
CA GLN A 6 37.14 -8.90 -26.25
C GLN A 6 37.65 -8.78 -24.80
N TYR A 7 37.41 -9.79 -23.95
CA TYR A 7 37.82 -9.79 -22.55
C TYR A 7 39.03 -10.70 -22.35
N SER A 8 40.07 -10.18 -21.70
CA SER A 8 41.21 -10.99 -21.28
C SER A 8 40.73 -12.12 -20.37
N SER A 9 41.04 -13.36 -20.73
CA SER A 9 40.61 -14.55 -20.00
C SER A 9 41.73 -15.59 -19.94
N GLY A 10 41.62 -16.53 -19.01
CA GLY A 10 42.61 -17.59 -18.84
C GLY A 10 42.19 -18.60 -17.79
N ILE A 11 43.09 -19.55 -17.50
CA ILE A 11 42.89 -20.57 -16.47
C ILE A 11 43.89 -20.30 -15.34
N GLY A 12 43.36 -20.17 -14.12
CA GLY A 12 44.14 -20.02 -12.89
C GLY A 12 44.94 -21.28 -12.58
N LYS A 13 45.90 -21.16 -11.66
CA LYS A 13 46.75 -22.29 -11.22
C LYS A 13 45.96 -23.40 -10.52
N ASP A 14 44.79 -23.06 -10.01
CA ASP A 14 43.78 -23.89 -9.36
C ASP A 14 42.79 -24.52 -10.36
N GLY A 15 42.92 -24.25 -11.67
CA GLY A 15 42.04 -24.77 -12.71
C GLY A 15 40.73 -23.99 -12.86
N THR A 16 40.53 -22.91 -12.10
CA THR A 16 39.36 -22.03 -12.27
C THR A 16 39.59 -21.10 -13.45
N GLY A 17 38.60 -21.00 -14.35
CA GLY A 17 38.67 -20.07 -15.45
C GLY A 17 38.32 -18.66 -14.99
N TRP A 18 39.11 -17.65 -15.40
CA TRP A 18 38.88 -16.25 -15.06
C TRP A 18 38.65 -15.41 -16.31
N VAL A 19 37.86 -14.35 -16.16
CA VAL A 19 37.63 -13.32 -17.18
C VAL A 19 37.78 -11.96 -16.51
N ALA A 20 38.66 -11.11 -17.06
CA ALA A 20 38.89 -9.77 -16.54
C ALA A 20 37.77 -8.83 -16.99
N CYS A 21 36.79 -8.64 -16.11
CA CYS A 21 35.64 -7.81 -16.41
C CYS A 21 35.84 -6.33 -16.02
N PRO A 22 35.42 -5.40 -16.90
CA PRO A 22 35.33 -3.99 -16.54
C PRO A 22 34.27 -3.80 -15.44
N ARG A 23 34.44 -2.76 -14.61
CA ARG A 23 33.55 -2.43 -13.50
C ARG A 23 32.39 -1.50 -13.89
N ASP A 24 32.03 -1.44 -15.17
CA ASP A 24 30.86 -0.69 -15.61
C ASP A 24 29.58 -1.50 -15.41
N LEU A 25 28.58 -0.87 -14.78
CA LEU A 25 27.27 -1.47 -14.56
C LEU A 25 26.38 -1.18 -15.78
N LYS A 26 26.22 -2.19 -16.64
CA LYS A 26 25.34 -2.17 -17.82
C LYS A 26 24.57 -3.48 -17.87
N PRO A 27 23.50 -3.62 -17.06
CA PRO A 27 22.86 -4.91 -16.86
C PRO A 27 22.39 -5.53 -18.18
N VAL A 28 22.54 -6.85 -18.29
CA VAL A 28 22.07 -7.65 -19.43
C VAL A 28 21.35 -8.90 -18.95
N CYS A 29 20.33 -9.32 -19.68
CA CYS A 29 19.61 -10.55 -19.40
C CYS A 29 20.22 -11.72 -20.16
N GLY A 30 20.60 -12.77 -19.45
CA GLY A 30 21.03 -14.03 -20.05
C GLY A 30 19.85 -14.86 -20.57
N THR A 31 20.11 -15.76 -21.53
CA THR A 31 19.13 -16.74 -22.01
C THR A 31 18.68 -17.74 -20.94
N ASP A 32 19.39 -17.81 -19.82
CA ASP A 32 19.01 -18.56 -18.61
C ASP A 32 17.99 -17.79 -17.73
N GLY A 33 17.78 -16.51 -18.03
CA GLY A 33 16.94 -15.60 -17.26
C GLY A 33 17.62 -15.04 -16.00
N THR A 34 18.95 -15.08 -15.95
CA THR A 34 19.74 -14.41 -14.90
C THR A 34 20.18 -13.03 -15.38
N THR A 35 20.04 -12.01 -14.52
CA THR A 35 20.59 -10.68 -14.77
C THR A 35 22.07 -10.66 -14.45
N TYR A 36 22.90 -10.29 -15.43
CA TYR A 36 24.34 -10.12 -15.25
C TYR A 36 24.69 -8.63 -15.24
N SER A 37 25.68 -8.24 -14.44
CA SER A 37 26.10 -6.83 -14.27
C SER A 37 26.51 -6.15 -15.58
N ASN A 38 27.04 -6.93 -16.52
CA ASN A 38 27.35 -6.55 -17.90
C ASN A 38 27.60 -7.81 -18.76
N GLU A 39 27.84 -7.63 -20.06
CA GLU A 39 28.14 -8.72 -20.99
C GLU A 39 29.35 -9.57 -20.57
N CYS A 40 30.36 -8.97 -19.93
CA CYS A 40 31.49 -9.74 -19.41
C CYS A 40 31.07 -10.71 -18.29
N GLY A 41 30.06 -10.36 -17.49
CA GLY A 41 29.49 -11.25 -16.49
C GLY A 41 28.96 -12.56 -17.08
N ILE A 42 28.37 -12.52 -18.29
CA ILE A 42 27.94 -13.73 -19.02
C ILE A 42 29.17 -14.57 -19.41
N CYS A 43 30.23 -13.93 -19.90
CA CYS A 43 31.48 -14.62 -20.28
C CYS A 43 32.16 -15.29 -19.09
N LEU A 44 32.22 -14.60 -17.94
CA LEU A 44 32.74 -15.16 -16.70
C LEU A 44 31.93 -16.37 -16.27
N HIS A 45 30.60 -16.26 -16.22
CA HIS A 45 29.72 -17.35 -15.84
C HIS A 45 29.88 -18.58 -16.74
N ASN A 46 29.91 -18.39 -18.06
CA ASN A 46 30.14 -19.47 -19.02
C ASN A 46 31.49 -20.14 -18.83
N THR A 47 32.52 -19.36 -18.50
CA THR A 47 33.88 -19.85 -18.26
C THR A 47 33.98 -20.64 -16.96
N GLU A 48 33.39 -20.16 -15.87
CA GLU A 48 33.41 -20.82 -14.56
C GLU A 48 32.55 -22.09 -14.51
N HIS A 49 31.37 -22.05 -15.13
CA HIS A 49 30.37 -23.11 -15.02
C HIS A 49 30.30 -24.03 -16.25
N SER A 50 31.19 -23.83 -17.23
CA SER A 50 31.13 -24.52 -18.53
C SER A 50 29.73 -24.43 -19.17
N ALA A 51 29.10 -23.26 -19.03
CA ALA A 51 27.76 -22.98 -19.53
C ALA A 51 27.78 -22.30 -20.91
N SER A 52 26.64 -22.27 -21.58
CA SER A 52 26.46 -21.62 -22.90
C SER A 52 25.33 -20.59 -22.85
N VAL A 53 25.38 -19.69 -21.87
CA VAL A 53 24.42 -18.59 -21.73
C VAL A 53 24.75 -17.51 -22.77
N GLU A 54 23.75 -17.09 -23.56
CA GLU A 54 23.89 -15.96 -24.47
C GLU A 54 23.15 -14.74 -23.91
N LYS A 55 23.44 -13.54 -24.43
CA LYS A 55 22.63 -12.35 -24.15
C LYS A 55 21.27 -12.48 -24.84
N ALA A 56 20.21 -12.51 -24.05
CA ALA A 56 18.82 -12.46 -24.52
C ALA A 56 18.43 -11.04 -24.95
N HIS A 57 18.63 -10.06 -24.07
CA HIS A 57 18.41 -8.64 -24.34
C HIS A 57 19.25 -7.74 -23.42
N ASP A 58 19.36 -6.47 -23.78
CA ASP A 58 19.96 -5.44 -22.93
C ASP A 58 18.99 -5.06 -21.79
N GLY A 59 19.53 -4.70 -20.62
CA GLY A 59 18.75 -4.48 -19.40
C GLY A 59 18.63 -5.72 -18.52
N GLU A 60 18.10 -5.54 -17.30
CA GLU A 60 17.85 -6.65 -16.37
C GLU A 60 16.78 -7.58 -16.92
N CYS A 61 16.88 -8.89 -16.62
CA CYS A 61 15.82 -9.83 -16.96
C CYS A 61 14.50 -9.38 -16.35
N GLU A 62 13.41 -9.51 -17.11
CA GLU A 62 12.08 -9.46 -16.53
C GLU A 62 12.00 -10.50 -15.41
N SER A 63 11.64 -10.05 -14.22
CA SER A 63 11.48 -10.91 -13.06
C SER A 63 10.40 -11.94 -13.39
N LYS A 64 10.82 -13.20 -13.56
CA LYS A 64 9.93 -14.30 -13.96
C LYS A 64 8.74 -14.34 -13.01
N SER A 65 7.57 -13.97 -13.52
CA SER A 65 6.32 -14.05 -12.78
C SER A 65 6.06 -15.49 -12.36
N ILE A 66 6.05 -15.73 -11.06
CA ILE A 66 5.70 -17.00 -10.46
C ILE A 66 4.16 -17.06 -10.40
N MET A 67 3.58 -17.91 -11.24
CA MET A 67 2.15 -18.23 -11.19
C MET A 67 1.85 -18.95 -9.88
N ILE A 68 1.01 -18.35 -9.04
CA ILE A 68 0.55 -18.96 -7.80
C ILE A 68 -0.56 -19.96 -8.13
N ASP A 69 -0.41 -21.20 -7.67
CA ASP A 69 -1.48 -22.19 -7.74
C ASP A 69 -2.56 -21.89 -6.71
N CYS A 70 -3.56 -21.12 -7.14
CA CYS A 70 -4.69 -20.70 -6.31
C CYS A 70 -5.65 -21.83 -5.95
N SER A 71 -5.51 -23.02 -6.56
CA SER A 71 -6.37 -24.18 -6.32
C SER A 71 -6.24 -24.73 -4.90
N ARG A 72 -5.11 -24.44 -4.23
CA ARG A 72 -4.86 -24.82 -2.83
C ARG A 72 -5.72 -24.07 -1.82
N TYR A 73 -6.29 -22.93 -2.20
CA TYR A 73 -7.12 -22.12 -1.32
C TYR A 73 -8.60 -22.42 -1.57
N ARG A 74 -9.33 -22.72 -0.50
CA ARG A 74 -10.76 -23.05 -0.61
C ARG A 74 -11.52 -21.83 -1.13
N ARG A 75 -12.18 -22.00 -2.27
CA ARG A 75 -13.04 -20.99 -2.89
C ARG A 75 -14.51 -21.30 -2.59
N THR A 76 -15.28 -20.27 -2.28
CA THR A 76 -16.74 -20.32 -2.10
C THR A 76 -17.37 -19.15 -2.81
N VAL A 77 -18.43 -19.40 -3.58
CA VAL A 77 -19.22 -18.33 -4.22
C VAL A 77 -20.47 -18.11 -3.38
N ILE A 78 -20.68 -16.87 -2.93
CA ILE A 78 -21.84 -16.47 -2.14
C ILE A 78 -22.44 -15.24 -2.81
N ASP A 79 -23.68 -15.34 -3.28
CA ASP A 79 -24.42 -14.23 -3.91
C ASP A 79 -23.62 -13.53 -5.03
N GLY A 80 -22.98 -14.31 -5.91
CA GLY A 80 -22.15 -13.80 -7.02
C GLY A 80 -20.72 -13.39 -6.64
N HIS A 81 -20.42 -13.27 -5.34
CA HIS A 81 -19.11 -12.86 -4.85
C HIS A 81 -18.21 -14.07 -4.59
N VAL A 82 -16.97 -14.00 -5.09
CA VAL A 82 -16.00 -15.08 -4.94
C VAL A 82 -15.17 -14.85 -3.68
N MET A 83 -15.37 -15.69 -2.67
CA MET A 83 -14.61 -15.67 -1.43
C MET A 83 -13.51 -16.74 -1.45
N VAL A 84 -12.27 -16.32 -1.26
CA VAL A 84 -11.12 -17.21 -1.09
C VAL A 84 -10.75 -17.25 0.39
N ALA A 85 -10.75 -18.46 0.96
CA ALA A 85 -10.41 -18.66 2.37
C ALA A 85 -8.89 -18.62 2.56
N CYS A 86 -8.38 -17.45 2.94
CA CYS A 86 -6.94 -17.25 3.14
C CYS A 86 -6.49 -17.54 4.58
N PRO A 87 -5.31 -18.19 4.76
CA PRO A 87 -4.67 -18.30 6.05
C PRO A 87 -4.23 -16.89 6.51
N ARG A 88 -4.33 -16.62 7.81
CA ARG A 88 -3.93 -15.34 8.42
C ARG A 88 -2.44 -15.33 8.75
N ILE A 89 -1.62 -15.47 7.73
CA ILE A 89 -0.15 -15.46 7.83
C ILE A 89 0.35 -14.22 7.09
N LEU A 90 1.05 -13.33 7.79
CA LEU A 90 1.71 -12.18 7.17
C LEU A 90 3.05 -12.65 6.60
N LYS A 91 3.09 -12.87 5.29
CA LYS A 91 4.28 -13.25 4.53
C LYS A 91 4.23 -12.50 3.19
N PRO A 92 4.58 -11.21 3.18
CA PRO A 92 4.29 -10.32 2.08
C PRO A 92 4.89 -10.83 0.77
N VAL A 93 4.23 -10.54 -0.34
CA VAL A 93 4.68 -10.87 -1.69
C VAL A 93 4.42 -9.69 -2.62
N CYS A 94 5.34 -9.45 -3.55
CA CYS A 94 5.16 -8.42 -4.56
C CYS A 94 4.43 -9.02 -5.76
N GLY A 95 3.28 -8.45 -6.11
CA GLY A 95 2.48 -8.84 -7.27
C GLY A 95 3.02 -8.26 -8.59
N SER A 96 2.64 -8.85 -9.72
CA SER A 96 3.00 -8.38 -11.07
C SER A 96 2.39 -7.04 -11.44
N ASP A 97 1.42 -6.58 -10.64
CA ASP A 97 0.84 -5.24 -10.65
C ASP A 97 1.65 -4.23 -9.80
N SER A 98 2.78 -4.65 -9.24
CA SER A 98 3.61 -3.86 -8.33
C SER A 98 2.93 -3.47 -7.02
N PHE A 99 1.90 -4.21 -6.61
CA PHE A 99 1.30 -4.09 -5.28
C PHE A 99 1.81 -5.16 -4.32
N THR A 100 2.05 -4.76 -3.07
CA THR A 100 2.35 -5.70 -1.99
C THR A 100 1.06 -6.37 -1.54
N TYR A 101 1.06 -7.70 -1.53
CA TYR A 101 0.00 -8.51 -0.95
C TYR A 101 0.51 -9.15 0.34
N ASP A 102 -0.34 -9.28 1.34
CA ASP A 102 -0.01 -9.90 2.64
C ASP A 102 0.60 -11.29 2.55
N ASN A 103 0.18 -12.05 1.53
CA ASN A 103 0.68 -13.37 1.19
C ASN A 103 0.17 -13.79 -0.20
N GLU A 104 0.64 -14.93 -0.68
CA GLU A 104 0.22 -15.53 -1.96
C GLU A 104 -1.30 -15.72 -2.09
N CYS A 105 -2.00 -16.01 -0.98
CA CYS A 105 -3.46 -16.12 -1.01
C CYS A 105 -4.14 -14.78 -1.29
N GLY A 106 -3.54 -13.67 -0.85
CA GLY A 106 -4.02 -12.32 -1.16
C GLY A 106 -4.10 -12.07 -2.67
N ILE A 107 -3.07 -12.46 -3.43
CA ILE A 107 -3.08 -12.39 -4.90
C ILE A 107 -4.23 -13.24 -5.46
N CYS A 108 -4.40 -14.47 -4.97
CA CYS A 108 -5.46 -15.36 -5.41
C CYS A 108 -6.87 -14.83 -5.13
N ALA A 109 -7.07 -14.22 -3.97
CA ALA A 109 -8.33 -13.64 -3.55
C ALA A 109 -8.67 -12.42 -4.40
N TYR A 110 -7.68 -11.54 -4.63
CA TYR A 110 -7.84 -10.36 -5.48
C TYR A 110 -8.16 -10.72 -6.94
N ASN A 111 -7.42 -11.66 -7.51
CA ASN A 111 -7.70 -12.17 -8.87
C ASN A 111 -9.09 -12.75 -9.01
N ALA A 112 -9.58 -13.43 -7.97
CA ALA A 112 -10.89 -14.03 -7.97
C ALA A 112 -12.03 -12.99 -7.87
N GLU A 113 -11.82 -11.92 -7.11
CA GLU A 113 -12.80 -10.84 -6.92
C GLU A 113 -12.84 -9.89 -8.13
N HIS A 114 -11.68 -9.43 -8.61
CA HIS A 114 -11.60 -8.39 -9.63
C HIS A 114 -11.40 -8.92 -11.06
N HIS A 115 -11.47 -10.24 -11.25
CA HIS A 115 -11.25 -10.89 -12.53
C HIS A 115 -9.89 -10.52 -13.17
N THR A 116 -8.85 -10.38 -12.36
CA THR A 116 -7.48 -10.07 -12.79
C THR A 116 -6.61 -11.31 -12.89
N ASN A 117 -5.42 -11.17 -13.48
CA ASN A 117 -4.42 -12.24 -13.61
C ASN A 117 -3.05 -11.80 -13.09
N ILE A 118 -3.00 -11.41 -11.82
CA ILE A 118 -1.79 -11.00 -11.13
C ILE A 118 -1.00 -12.24 -10.70
N SER A 119 0.30 -12.20 -10.91
CA SER A 119 1.25 -13.24 -10.55
C SER A 119 2.21 -12.72 -9.49
N LYS A 120 2.96 -13.59 -8.82
CA LYS A 120 3.97 -13.15 -7.85
C LYS A 120 5.28 -12.82 -8.59
N ILE A 121 5.87 -11.66 -8.33
CA ILE A 121 7.21 -11.34 -8.80
C ILE A 121 8.25 -11.93 -7.84
N TYR A 122 8.17 -11.58 -6.55
CA TYR A 122 9.11 -12.06 -5.52
C TYR A 122 8.47 -12.05 -4.12
N ASP A 123 9.10 -12.71 -3.15
CA ASP A 123 8.70 -12.69 -1.75
C ASP A 123 9.22 -11.43 -1.03
N GLY A 124 8.39 -10.78 -0.24
CA GLY A 124 8.63 -9.49 0.40
C GLY A 124 7.73 -8.39 -0.16
N GLU A 125 7.84 -7.20 0.41
CA GLU A 125 7.10 -6.03 -0.06
C GLU A 125 7.63 -5.54 -1.41
N CYS A 126 6.74 -5.00 -2.25
CA CYS A 126 7.16 -4.29 -3.44
C CYS A 126 8.06 -3.11 -3.06
N LYS A 127 9.24 -3.06 -3.65
CA LYS A 127 10.15 -1.94 -3.51
C LYS A 127 9.56 -0.81 -4.34
N GLN A 128 9.29 0.34 -3.73
CA GLN A 128 8.94 1.54 -4.46
C GLN A 128 10.19 2.03 -5.19
N ASP A 129 10.42 1.48 -6.38
CA ASP A 129 11.37 2.07 -7.29
C ASP A 129 10.70 3.31 -7.87
N ILE A 130 10.92 4.46 -7.22
CA ILE A 130 10.76 5.77 -7.85
C ILE A 130 11.81 5.82 -8.96
N GLY A 131 11.49 5.18 -10.08
CA GLY A 131 12.37 5.07 -11.22
C GLY A 131 12.54 6.45 -11.81
N THR A 132 13.75 6.98 -11.79
CA THR A 132 14.10 8.18 -12.55
C THR A 132 14.01 7.81 -14.03
N ILE A 133 13.06 8.40 -14.74
CA ILE A 133 12.88 8.17 -16.17
C ILE A 133 13.89 9.05 -16.91
N ASP A 134 14.81 8.42 -17.66
CA ASP A 134 15.71 9.16 -18.54
C ASP A 134 15.01 9.53 -19.85
N CYS A 135 14.41 10.72 -19.87
CA CYS A 135 13.74 11.22 -21.06
C CYS A 135 14.71 11.56 -22.21
N ASN A 136 16.02 11.64 -21.97
CA ASN A 136 17.00 11.91 -23.03
C ASN A 136 17.17 10.73 -23.99
N LYS A 137 16.72 9.53 -23.59
CA LYS A 137 16.71 8.34 -24.45
C LYS A 137 15.73 8.47 -25.63
N TYR A 138 14.72 9.33 -25.53
CA TYR A 138 13.68 9.46 -26.54
C TYR A 138 13.95 10.68 -27.44
N PRO A 139 13.93 10.52 -28.78
CA PRO A 139 14.13 11.65 -29.68
C PRO A 139 13.06 12.73 -29.50
N THR A 140 13.48 13.98 -29.27
CA THR A 140 12.57 15.11 -29.05
C THR A 140 12.67 16.18 -30.15
N ARG A 141 11.56 16.87 -30.43
CA ARG A 141 11.52 18.01 -31.34
C ARG A 141 10.65 19.12 -30.78
N ASN A 142 11.16 20.35 -30.78
CA ASN A 142 10.38 21.51 -30.37
C ASN A 142 9.51 21.99 -31.53
N THR A 143 8.24 22.24 -31.27
CA THR A 143 7.36 22.93 -32.23
C THR A 143 7.55 24.44 -32.12
N GLU A 144 7.11 25.18 -33.13
CA GLU A 144 7.15 26.65 -33.16
C GLU A 144 6.36 27.27 -31.98
N ASP A 145 5.36 26.56 -31.47
CA ASP A 145 4.56 26.95 -30.29
C ASP A 145 5.25 26.67 -28.93
N GLY A 146 6.50 26.18 -28.93
CA GLY A 146 7.25 25.87 -27.71
C GLY A 146 6.77 24.62 -26.96
N LYS A 147 6.08 23.69 -27.65
CA LYS A 147 5.76 22.35 -27.15
C LYS A 147 6.86 21.37 -27.52
N VAL A 148 7.18 20.45 -26.61
CA VAL A 148 8.16 19.39 -26.86
C VAL A 148 7.43 18.14 -27.35
N LEU A 149 7.64 17.75 -28.61
CA LEU A 149 7.18 16.48 -29.14
C LEU A 149 8.21 15.40 -28.87
N VAL A 150 7.79 14.33 -28.19
CA VAL A 150 8.64 13.16 -27.89
C VAL A 150 8.24 12.01 -28.82
N SER A 151 9.22 11.44 -29.53
CA SER A 151 9.00 10.32 -30.44
C SER A 151 9.00 9.00 -29.65
N CYS A 152 7.80 8.52 -29.31
CA CYS A 152 7.67 7.31 -28.49
C CYS A 152 7.59 6.01 -29.30
N PRO A 153 8.24 4.94 -28.83
CA PRO A 153 8.05 3.60 -29.39
C PRO A 153 6.61 3.13 -29.12
N ARG A 154 6.04 2.37 -30.06
CA ARG A 154 4.68 1.78 -29.93
C ARG A 154 4.68 0.47 -29.13
N ILE A 155 5.49 0.41 -28.08
CA ILE A 155 5.57 -0.74 -27.17
C ILE A 155 4.61 -0.47 -26.01
N LEU A 156 3.67 -1.37 -25.78
CA LEU A 156 2.73 -1.25 -24.66
C LEU A 156 3.35 -1.91 -23.42
N SER A 157 3.88 -1.10 -22.52
CA SER A 157 4.48 -1.52 -21.25
C SER A 157 4.01 -0.56 -20.17
N PRO A 158 2.75 -0.71 -19.71
CA PRO A 158 2.09 0.33 -18.93
C PRO A 158 2.86 0.67 -17.65
N VAL A 159 2.85 1.95 -17.29
CA VAL A 159 3.47 2.46 -16.06
C VAL A 159 2.52 3.41 -15.34
N CYS A 160 2.59 3.44 -14.02
CA CYS A 160 1.82 4.36 -13.20
C CYS A 160 2.68 5.58 -12.88
N GLY A 161 2.20 6.77 -13.22
CA GLY A 161 2.86 8.02 -12.88
C GLY A 161 2.63 8.40 -11.40
N THR A 162 3.49 9.28 -10.88
CA THR A 162 3.30 9.89 -9.55
C THR A 162 2.05 10.77 -9.45
N ASP A 163 1.46 11.12 -10.59
CA ASP A 163 0.19 11.82 -10.75
C ASP A 163 -1.04 10.90 -10.73
N GLY A 164 -0.84 9.58 -10.54
CA GLY A 164 -1.93 8.59 -10.55
C GLY A 164 -2.47 8.27 -11.94
N ILE A 165 -1.83 8.74 -13.01
CA ILE A 165 -2.23 8.46 -14.39
C ILE A 165 -1.48 7.24 -14.92
N THR A 166 -2.21 6.36 -15.62
CA THR A 166 -1.60 5.24 -16.34
C THR A 166 -1.11 5.71 -17.70
N TYR A 167 0.17 5.50 -17.96
CA TYR A 167 0.80 5.79 -19.25
C TYR A 167 1.06 4.47 -20.00
N ASP A 168 0.99 4.51 -21.33
CA ASP A 168 1.22 3.33 -22.19
C ASP A 168 2.62 2.74 -22.03
N ASN A 169 3.61 3.59 -21.71
CA ASN A 169 4.99 3.26 -21.37
C ASN A 169 5.71 4.47 -20.76
N GLU A 170 6.96 4.29 -20.35
CA GLU A 170 7.81 5.35 -19.77
C GLU A 170 7.99 6.57 -20.68
N CYS A 171 7.99 6.38 -22.01
CA CYS A 171 8.04 7.49 -22.95
C CYS A 171 6.76 8.35 -22.89
N GLY A 172 5.62 7.73 -22.60
CA GLY A 172 4.35 8.46 -22.39
C GLY A 172 4.45 9.50 -21.27
N ILE A 173 5.17 9.17 -20.19
CA ILE A 173 5.45 10.12 -19.10
C ILE A 173 6.33 11.28 -19.61
N CYS A 174 7.37 10.98 -20.38
CA CYS A 174 8.23 12.02 -20.98
C CYS A 174 7.48 12.93 -21.95
N ALA A 175 6.59 12.38 -22.78
CA ALA A 175 5.74 13.14 -23.68
C ALA A 175 4.81 14.07 -22.92
N HIS A 176 4.18 13.57 -21.84
CA HIS A 176 3.31 14.37 -20.99
C HIS A 176 4.07 15.50 -20.29
N ASN A 177 5.23 15.20 -19.69
CA ASN A 177 6.09 16.21 -19.08
C ASN A 177 6.53 17.28 -20.08
N GLY A 178 6.89 16.87 -21.31
CA GLY A 178 7.31 17.77 -22.38
C GLY A 178 6.19 18.68 -22.92
N GLU A 179 4.96 18.16 -23.02
CA GLU A 179 3.81 18.91 -23.50
C GLU A 179 3.23 19.84 -22.43
N HIS A 180 3.08 19.34 -21.19
CA HIS A 180 2.39 20.04 -20.10
C HIS A 180 3.35 20.80 -19.17
N ARG A 181 4.66 20.68 -19.38
CA ARG A 181 5.71 21.24 -18.49
C ARG A 181 5.56 20.77 -17.05
N THR A 182 5.19 19.51 -16.88
CA THR A 182 5.04 18.82 -15.58
C THR A 182 6.31 18.05 -15.22
N HIS A 183 6.36 17.56 -13.98
CA HIS A 183 7.47 16.76 -13.45
C HIS A 183 6.94 15.44 -12.87
N VAL A 184 6.27 14.67 -13.73
CA VAL A 184 5.74 13.35 -13.38
C VAL A 184 6.87 12.33 -13.45
N SER A 185 7.05 11.57 -12.38
CA SER A 185 8.00 10.45 -12.32
C SER A 185 7.26 9.13 -12.38
N LYS A 186 7.97 8.02 -12.60
CA LYS A 186 7.38 6.68 -12.49
C LYS A 186 7.16 6.35 -11.01
N LYS A 187 5.91 6.05 -10.64
CA LYS A 187 5.53 5.55 -9.31
C LYS A 187 5.79 4.05 -9.20
N HIS A 188 5.32 3.28 -10.18
CA HIS A 188 5.58 1.84 -10.30
C HIS A 188 5.31 1.35 -11.72
N ASN A 189 5.75 0.12 -12.03
CA ASN A 189 5.43 -0.56 -13.29
C ASN A 189 3.98 -1.09 -13.26
N GLY A 190 3.34 -1.20 -14.42
CA GLY A 190 1.94 -1.59 -14.54
C GLY A 190 0.98 -0.39 -14.53
N LYS A 191 -0.31 -0.67 -14.69
CA LYS A 191 -1.35 0.37 -14.67
C LYS A 191 -1.56 0.88 -13.24
N CYS A 192 -1.90 2.15 -13.09
CA CYS A 192 -2.42 2.63 -11.82
C CYS A 192 -3.71 1.90 -11.47
N ARG A 193 -3.90 1.58 -10.19
CA ARG A 193 -5.23 1.20 -9.69
C ARG A 193 -6.13 2.43 -9.84
N GLN A 194 -7.37 2.23 -10.27
CA GLN A 194 -8.32 3.34 -10.30
C GLN A 194 -8.61 3.75 -8.86
N GLU A 195 -8.18 4.96 -8.49
CA GLU A 195 -8.60 5.61 -7.25
C GLU A 195 -10.03 6.12 -7.45
N THR A 196 -11.03 5.25 -7.28
CA THR A 196 -12.41 5.70 -7.11
C THR A 196 -12.55 6.18 -5.68
N SER A 197 -12.74 7.48 -5.45
CA SER A 197 -12.96 8.06 -4.13
C SER A 197 -14.27 7.61 -3.47
N GLU A 198 -15.21 7.10 -4.26
CA GLU A 198 -16.51 6.65 -3.79
C GLU A 198 -16.53 5.12 -3.66
N ILE A 199 -16.74 4.65 -2.43
CA ILE A 199 -17.03 3.24 -2.16
C ILE A 199 -18.50 2.99 -2.48
N ASP A 200 -18.75 2.04 -3.37
CA ASP A 200 -20.11 1.59 -3.67
C ASP A 200 -20.50 0.42 -2.77
N CYS A 201 -21.09 0.74 -1.62
CA CYS A 201 -21.57 -0.26 -0.67
C CYS A 201 -22.71 -1.13 -1.19
N SER A 202 -23.34 -0.79 -2.33
CA SER A 202 -24.37 -1.64 -2.94
C SER A 202 -23.81 -2.96 -3.45
N GLN A 203 -22.50 -3.03 -3.68
CA GLN A 203 -21.79 -4.24 -4.07
C GLN A 203 -21.67 -5.24 -2.92
N TYR A 204 -21.84 -4.82 -1.67
CA TYR A 204 -21.72 -5.69 -0.50
C TYR A 204 -23.09 -5.97 0.14
N PRO A 205 -23.81 -7.03 -0.30
CA PRO A 205 -25.16 -7.30 0.19
C PRO A 205 -25.15 -7.65 1.68
N SER A 206 -26.04 -7.00 2.44
CA SER A 206 -26.22 -7.26 3.87
C SER A 206 -27.15 -8.45 4.11
N ARG A 207 -26.92 -9.19 5.20
CA ARG A 207 -27.77 -10.31 5.65
C ARG A 207 -28.32 -10.04 7.05
N MET A 208 -29.60 -10.35 7.25
CA MET A 208 -30.23 -10.32 8.57
C MET A 208 -29.85 -11.59 9.34
N ILE A 209 -29.17 -11.46 10.49
CA ILE A 209 -28.71 -12.61 11.28
C ILE A 209 -29.66 -12.88 12.46
N LYS A 210 -30.29 -11.84 13.01
CA LYS A 210 -31.40 -11.87 13.98
C LYS A 210 -32.33 -10.67 13.70
N ALA A 211 -33.55 -10.69 14.24
CA ALA A 211 -34.61 -9.71 14.02
C ALA A 211 -34.21 -8.28 14.44
N ASP A 212 -33.41 -7.62 13.59
CA ASP A 212 -32.97 -6.20 13.56
C ASP A 212 -31.44 -5.99 13.44
N LYS A 213 -30.62 -7.04 13.26
CA LYS A 213 -29.16 -6.86 13.01
C LYS A 213 -28.78 -7.32 11.60
N ALA A 214 -28.53 -6.34 10.72
CA ALA A 214 -27.97 -6.53 9.40
C ALA A 214 -26.43 -6.62 9.48
N GLN A 215 -25.82 -7.58 8.80
CA GLN A 215 -24.37 -7.74 8.75
C GLN A 215 -23.92 -7.96 7.30
N ILE A 216 -22.88 -7.23 6.91
CA ILE A 216 -22.15 -7.47 5.66
C ILE A 216 -21.04 -8.50 5.95
N ARG A 217 -20.91 -9.50 5.09
CA ARG A 217 -19.82 -10.49 5.17
C ARG A 217 -18.71 -10.10 4.22
N CYS A 218 -17.62 -9.58 4.76
CA CYS A 218 -16.52 -9.11 3.93
C CYS A 218 -15.55 -10.23 3.51
N PRO A 219 -15.01 -10.12 2.28
CA PRO A 219 -13.83 -10.87 1.88
C PRO A 219 -12.68 -10.62 2.86
N ARG A 220 -11.88 -11.68 3.11
CA ARG A 220 -10.67 -11.59 3.94
C ARG A 220 -9.45 -11.13 3.14
N ILE A 221 -9.66 -10.12 2.32
CA ILE A 221 -8.64 -9.54 1.45
C ILE A 221 -8.09 -8.33 2.18
N LEU A 222 -6.78 -8.28 2.44
CA LEU A 222 -6.16 -7.11 3.06
C LEU A 222 -5.69 -6.15 1.98
N LEU A 223 -6.56 -5.22 1.63
CA LEU A 223 -6.29 -4.06 0.80
C LEU A 223 -6.64 -2.84 1.62
N PRO A 224 -5.74 -2.41 2.51
CA PRO A 224 -6.11 -1.45 3.53
C PRO A 224 -6.57 -0.14 2.89
N VAL A 225 -7.62 0.43 3.43
CA VAL A 225 -8.13 1.75 3.05
C VAL A 225 -8.26 2.62 4.28
N CYS A 226 -7.93 3.90 4.16
CA CYS A 226 -8.12 4.86 5.23
C CYS A 226 -9.52 5.47 5.11
N GLY A 227 -10.30 5.39 6.18
CA GLY A 227 -11.60 6.06 6.27
C GLY A 227 -11.46 7.54 6.58
N THR A 228 -12.49 8.31 6.28
CA THR A 228 -12.63 9.73 6.70
C THR A 228 -12.81 9.89 8.21
N ASP A 229 -12.83 8.80 8.96
CA ASP A 229 -12.81 8.77 10.41
C ASP A 229 -11.39 8.54 10.97
N GLY A 230 -10.38 8.49 10.10
CA GLY A 230 -9.00 8.22 10.47
C GLY A 230 -8.71 6.76 10.85
N PHE A 231 -9.67 5.85 10.65
CA PHE A 231 -9.46 4.42 10.88
C PHE A 231 -9.02 3.71 9.61
N THR A 232 -8.06 2.78 9.77
CA THR A 232 -7.67 1.87 8.69
C THR A 232 -8.60 0.68 8.68
N TYR A 233 -9.23 0.43 7.53
CA TYR A 233 -10.09 -0.73 7.31
C TYR A 233 -9.35 -1.77 6.48
N ASP A 234 -9.63 -3.06 6.72
CA ASP A 234 -9.00 -4.18 6.01
C ASP A 234 -9.19 -4.10 4.48
N ASN A 235 -10.33 -3.57 4.05
CA ASN A 235 -10.70 -3.26 2.66
C ASN A 235 -11.96 -2.38 2.64
N GLU A 236 -12.39 -1.97 1.44
CA GLU A 236 -13.60 -1.14 1.24
C GLU A 236 -14.87 -1.75 1.82
N CYS A 237 -15.02 -3.09 1.77
CA CYS A 237 -16.14 -3.76 2.43
C CYS A 237 -16.15 -3.51 3.94
N GLY A 238 -14.97 -3.40 4.57
CA GLY A 238 -14.84 -3.05 5.98
C GLY A 238 -15.51 -1.72 6.33
N ILE A 239 -15.34 -0.69 5.50
CA ILE A 239 -16.02 0.61 5.65
C ILE A 239 -17.53 0.43 5.56
N CYS A 240 -18.02 -0.32 4.56
CA CYS A 240 -19.45 -0.57 4.38
C CYS A 240 -20.06 -1.36 5.54
N ALA A 241 -19.35 -2.37 6.04
CA ALA A 241 -19.77 -3.15 7.20
C ALA A 241 -19.85 -2.29 8.46
N HIS A 242 -18.87 -1.42 8.70
CA HIS A 242 -18.86 -0.50 9.83
C HIS A 242 -20.00 0.53 9.74
N ASN A 243 -20.21 1.14 8.57
CA ASN A 243 -21.34 2.04 8.33
C ASN A 243 -22.68 1.38 8.61
N LEU A 244 -22.86 0.12 8.18
CA LEU A 244 -24.08 -0.63 8.43
C LEU A 244 -24.26 -1.00 9.90
N GLU A 245 -23.19 -1.42 10.59
CA GLU A 245 -23.26 -1.87 11.98
C GLU A 245 -23.47 -0.71 12.97
N HIS A 246 -22.81 0.42 12.72
CA HIS A 246 -22.78 1.55 13.64
C HIS A 246 -23.65 2.73 13.19
N GLY A 247 -24.28 2.65 12.02
CA GLY A 247 -25.06 3.76 11.45
C GLY A 247 -24.20 4.98 11.11
N THR A 248 -22.93 4.75 10.77
CA THR A 248 -21.97 5.81 10.43
C THR A 248 -21.95 6.07 8.92
N HIS A 249 -21.30 7.17 8.52
CA HIS A 249 -21.16 7.60 7.12
C HIS A 249 -19.69 7.80 6.75
N VAL A 250 -18.85 6.85 7.16
CA VAL A 250 -17.43 6.83 6.84
C VAL A 250 -17.26 6.63 5.33
N LYS A 251 -16.51 7.51 4.70
CA LYS A 251 -16.13 7.40 3.28
C LYS A 251 -14.66 6.98 3.19
N LYS A 252 -14.22 6.56 2.01
CA LYS A 252 -12.78 6.39 1.76
C LYS A 252 -12.13 7.78 1.75
N SER A 253 -11.12 7.97 2.60
CA SER A 253 -10.20 9.11 2.51
C SER A 253 -9.16 8.85 1.43
N HIS A 254 -8.38 7.77 1.58
CA HIS A 254 -7.35 7.38 0.63
C HIS A 254 -7.07 5.88 0.67
N GLU A 255 -6.43 5.36 -0.38
CA GLU A 255 -5.92 3.99 -0.43
C GLU A 255 -4.76 3.80 0.56
N GLY A 256 -4.59 2.59 1.07
CA GLY A 256 -3.57 2.26 2.05
C GLY A 256 -4.02 2.51 3.49
N ARG A 257 -3.14 2.20 4.45
CA ARG A 257 -3.37 2.49 5.87
C ARG A 257 -3.34 3.99 6.10
N CYS A 258 -4.14 4.47 7.05
CA CYS A 258 -4.01 5.84 7.53
C CYS A 258 -2.58 6.07 8.03
N LYS A 259 -1.98 7.19 7.66
CA LYS A 259 -0.63 7.55 8.12
C LYS A 259 -0.72 7.97 9.59
N GLU A 260 0.08 7.34 10.45
CA GLU A 260 0.22 7.76 11.85
C GLU A 260 1.04 9.05 11.99
N GLU A 261 1.94 9.30 11.05
CA GLU A 261 2.67 10.56 11.01
C GLU A 261 1.73 11.66 10.59
N SER A 262 1.46 12.56 11.53
CA SER A 262 0.71 13.79 11.27
C SER A 262 1.35 14.51 10.10
N THR A 263 0.70 14.48 8.93
CA THR A 263 1.24 15.14 7.75
C THR A 263 1.23 16.64 8.02
N PRO A 264 2.39 17.32 8.02
CA PRO A 264 2.40 18.77 8.14
C PRO A 264 1.61 19.34 6.98
N VAL A 265 0.58 20.13 7.29
CA VAL A 265 -0.16 20.85 6.26
C VAL A 265 0.78 21.94 5.73
N ASP A 266 1.00 21.97 4.42
CA ASP A 266 1.84 23.00 3.81
C ASP A 266 1.10 24.35 3.78
N CYS A 267 1.24 25.08 4.87
CA CYS A 267 0.64 26.39 5.04
C CYS A 267 1.22 27.46 4.11
N SER A 268 2.36 27.19 3.44
CA SER A 268 2.98 28.15 2.52
C SER A 268 2.09 28.48 1.32
N THR A 269 1.23 27.54 0.94
CA THR A 269 0.25 27.69 -0.13
C THR A 269 -0.86 28.70 0.17
N TYR A 270 -1.09 29.03 1.45
CA TYR A 270 -2.12 29.96 1.91
C TYR A 270 -1.57 31.32 2.34
N LEU A 271 -0.24 31.48 2.35
CA LEU A 271 0.41 32.74 2.69
C LEU A 271 0.29 33.74 1.52
N THR A 272 -0.33 34.89 1.77
CA THR A 272 -0.27 36.02 0.83
C THR A 272 0.99 36.86 1.06
N ASN A 273 1.57 37.40 -0.02
CA ASN A 273 2.77 38.25 -0.02
C ASN A 273 2.60 39.55 0.79
N THR A 274 2.60 39.47 2.11
CA THR A 274 2.80 40.60 3.01
C THR A 274 4.27 40.60 3.44
N LYS A 275 4.88 41.78 3.54
CA LYS A 275 6.31 41.95 3.82
C LYS A 275 6.79 41.42 5.18
N THR A 276 5.91 40.80 5.97
CA THR A 276 6.24 40.14 7.24
C THR A 276 5.83 38.65 7.29
N GLY A 277 5.17 38.09 6.27
CA GLY A 277 4.86 36.65 6.20
C GLY A 277 3.87 36.13 7.26
N GLU A 278 3.09 37.00 7.90
CA GLU A 278 2.38 36.70 9.15
C GLU A 278 0.84 36.57 9.03
N ALA A 279 0.23 36.59 7.84
CA ALA A 279 -1.24 36.50 7.77
C ALA A 279 -1.77 35.77 6.53
N ILE A 280 -2.63 34.77 6.78
CA ILE A 280 -3.57 34.21 5.79
C ILE A 280 -4.73 35.21 5.68
N ALA A 281 -4.84 35.91 4.55
CA ALA A 281 -5.83 36.99 4.38
C ALA A 281 -7.26 36.49 4.17
N ALA A 282 -7.43 35.28 3.63
CA ALA A 282 -8.74 34.65 3.43
C ALA A 282 -8.57 33.16 3.12
N CYS A 283 -9.39 32.30 3.75
CA CYS A 283 -9.47 30.89 3.40
C CYS A 283 -10.58 30.62 2.37
N PRO A 284 -10.36 29.72 1.40
CA PRO A 284 -11.43 29.26 0.52
C PRO A 284 -12.59 28.64 1.32
N PHE A 285 -13.84 28.91 0.91
CA PHE A 285 -15.04 28.24 1.43
C PHE A 285 -15.20 26.82 0.83
N ILE A 286 -14.13 26.04 0.81
CA ILE A 286 -14.15 24.64 0.40
C ILE A 286 -14.28 23.82 1.69
N LEU A 287 -15.37 23.07 1.84
CA LEU A 287 -15.55 22.20 3.01
C LEU A 287 -14.81 20.88 2.75
N HIS A 288 -13.70 20.70 3.46
CA HIS A 288 -12.89 19.49 3.48
C HIS A 288 -12.43 19.28 4.92
N GLU A 289 -13.30 18.71 5.74
CA GLU A 289 -13.06 18.60 7.18
C GLU A 289 -11.77 17.84 7.46
N ILE A 290 -11.02 18.27 8.47
CA ILE A 290 -9.80 17.62 8.94
C ILE A 290 -9.76 17.62 10.46
N CYS A 291 -9.16 16.60 11.05
CA CYS A 291 -8.95 16.50 12.48
C CYS A 291 -7.51 16.92 12.80
N GLY A 292 -7.34 17.92 13.65
CA GLY A 292 -6.04 18.35 14.14
C GLY A 292 -5.47 17.43 15.22
N THR A 293 -4.16 17.51 15.45
CA THR A 293 -3.49 16.83 16.59
C THR A 293 -3.98 17.33 17.95
N ASP A 294 -4.61 18.50 17.99
CA ASP A 294 -5.29 19.08 19.15
C ASP A 294 -6.71 18.54 19.35
N SER A 295 -7.14 17.58 18.54
CA SER A 295 -8.49 16.99 18.54
C SER A 295 -9.61 17.98 18.18
N VAL A 296 -9.26 19.07 17.50
CA VAL A 296 -10.23 20.02 16.94
C VAL A 296 -10.50 19.71 15.47
N THR A 297 -11.77 19.78 15.06
CA THR A 297 -12.14 19.65 13.65
C THR A 297 -12.03 21.00 12.97
N TYR A 298 -11.23 21.09 11.92
CA TYR A 298 -11.10 22.26 11.07
C TYR A 298 -11.86 22.05 9.76
N SER A 299 -12.50 23.10 9.24
CA SER A 299 -13.32 23.01 8.02
C SER A 299 -12.51 22.75 6.75
N ASN A 300 -11.22 23.07 6.75
CA ASN A 300 -10.22 22.72 5.74
C ASN A 300 -8.79 23.03 6.22
N ASP A 301 -7.81 22.61 5.43
CA ASP A 301 -6.37 22.83 5.65
C ASP A 301 -6.02 24.30 5.90
N CYS A 302 -6.66 25.23 5.17
CA CYS A 302 -6.40 26.66 5.34
C CYS A 302 -6.84 27.16 6.72
N VAL A 303 -7.99 26.70 7.23
CA VAL A 303 -8.49 27.10 8.55
C VAL A 303 -7.58 26.59 9.67
N LEU A 304 -7.03 25.38 9.53
CA LEU A 304 -6.00 24.86 10.45
C LEU A 304 -4.73 25.69 10.39
N CYS A 305 -4.25 26.04 9.20
CA CYS A 305 -3.10 26.92 9.03
C CYS A 305 -3.33 28.32 9.61
N ALA A 306 -4.53 28.88 9.46
CA ALA A 306 -4.89 30.18 10.01
C ALA A 306 -4.85 30.15 11.54
N HIS A 307 -5.36 29.07 12.16
CA HIS A 307 -5.26 28.85 13.60
C HIS A 307 -3.81 28.76 14.10
N ASN A 308 -2.95 28.02 13.39
CA ASN A 308 -1.52 27.95 13.74
C ASN A 308 -0.84 29.31 13.72
N ILE A 309 -1.13 30.14 12.71
CA ILE A 309 -0.54 31.47 12.56
C ILE A 309 -1.10 32.45 13.59
N GLU A 310 -2.43 32.50 13.77
CA GLU A 310 -3.09 33.44 14.67
C GLU A 310 -2.71 33.20 16.13
N PHE A 311 -2.64 31.92 16.54
CA PHE A 311 -2.39 31.55 17.94
C PHE A 311 -0.95 31.11 18.20
N GLY A 312 -0.07 31.13 17.19
CA GLY A 312 1.31 30.64 17.32
C GLY A 312 1.40 29.17 17.71
N THR A 313 0.42 28.37 17.27
CA THR A 313 0.34 26.93 17.58
C THR A 313 0.98 26.10 16.47
N ASN A 314 1.29 24.84 16.77
CA ASN A 314 1.85 23.88 15.80
C ASN A 314 0.96 22.64 15.74
N VAL A 315 -0.33 22.85 15.43
CA VAL A 315 -1.31 21.79 15.23
C VAL A 315 -1.05 21.17 13.87
N ALA A 316 -0.73 19.88 13.83
CA ALA A 316 -0.59 19.15 12.57
C ALA A 316 -1.91 18.45 12.22
N LYS A 317 -2.08 18.02 10.96
CA LYS A 317 -3.22 17.21 10.58
C LYS A 317 -3.04 15.80 11.15
N LYS A 318 -3.99 15.34 11.97
CA LYS A 318 -4.05 13.98 12.51
C LYS A 318 -4.65 13.00 11.50
N HIS A 319 -5.82 13.34 10.95
CA HIS A 319 -6.44 12.60 9.84
C HIS A 319 -7.41 13.49 9.06
N ASP A 320 -7.80 13.06 7.86
CA ASP A 320 -8.88 13.69 7.10
C ASP A 320 -10.25 13.35 7.70
N GLY A 321 -11.20 14.28 7.60
CA GLY A 321 -12.53 14.24 8.22
C GLY A 321 -12.57 14.78 9.65
N ARG A 322 -13.76 14.81 10.25
CA ARG A 322 -13.97 15.36 11.59
C ARG A 322 -13.32 14.54 12.69
N CYS A 323 -12.88 15.19 13.75
CA CYS A 323 -12.53 14.51 14.99
C CYS A 323 -13.78 13.86 15.57
N THR A 324 -13.67 12.57 15.88
CA THR A 324 -14.63 11.83 16.69
C THR A 324 -14.13 11.80 18.12
N GLU A 325 -14.99 12.12 19.09
CA GLU A 325 -14.65 12.05 20.51
C GLU A 325 -14.21 10.64 20.94
N GLU A 326 -13.43 10.62 22.02
CA GLU A 326 -12.65 9.48 22.51
C GLU A 326 -13.38 8.14 22.49
N VAL A 327 -12.58 7.13 22.16
CA VAL A 327 -12.97 5.72 22.17
C VAL A 327 -13.66 5.38 23.50
N PRO A 328 -14.90 4.83 23.50
CA PRO A 328 -15.61 4.48 24.72
C PRO A 328 -14.75 3.61 25.64
N GLN A 329 -14.72 3.93 26.94
CA GLN A 329 -13.93 3.18 27.92
C GLN A 329 -14.31 1.69 27.93
N LEU A 330 -13.30 0.84 28.16
CA LEU A 330 -13.48 -0.61 28.25
C LEU A 330 -14.36 -0.97 29.46
N ASP A 331 -15.62 -1.34 29.20
CA ASP A 331 -16.51 -1.90 30.22
C ASP A 331 -16.50 -3.43 30.13
N CYS A 332 -15.82 -4.09 31.07
CA CYS A 332 -15.79 -5.54 31.13
C CYS A 332 -17.04 -6.17 31.77
N SER A 333 -17.90 -5.37 32.41
CA SER A 333 -19.10 -5.87 33.10
C SER A 333 -20.20 -6.34 32.14
N GLN A 334 -20.16 -5.88 30.89
CA GLN A 334 -21.10 -6.30 29.83
C GLN A 334 -20.89 -7.74 29.35
N TYR A 335 -19.72 -8.34 29.64
CA TYR A 335 -19.38 -9.68 29.16
C TYR A 335 -19.71 -10.75 30.21
N PRO A 336 -20.50 -11.78 29.87
CA PRO A 336 -20.90 -12.81 30.82
C PRO A 336 -19.70 -13.66 31.26
N THR A 337 -19.56 -13.84 32.57
CA THR A 337 -18.58 -14.74 33.18
C THR A 337 -19.27 -15.97 33.77
N THR A 338 -18.59 -17.11 33.75
CA THR A 338 -19.07 -18.36 34.36
C THR A 338 -18.01 -18.93 35.28
N THR A 339 -18.41 -19.35 36.47
CA THR A 339 -17.52 -20.00 37.43
C THR A 339 -17.47 -21.51 37.17
N LEU A 340 -16.28 -22.02 36.86
CA LEU A 340 -16.03 -23.45 36.73
C LEU A 340 -16.04 -24.13 38.10
N LYS A 341 -16.16 -25.47 38.10
CA LYS A 341 -16.19 -26.30 39.32
C LYS A 341 -14.91 -26.21 40.15
N ASP A 342 -13.81 -25.76 39.56
CA ASP A 342 -12.52 -25.52 40.22
C ASP A 342 -12.39 -24.11 40.83
N GLY A 343 -13.43 -23.28 40.72
CA GLY A 343 -13.45 -21.91 41.22
C GLY A 343 -12.91 -20.86 40.25
N ARG A 344 -12.41 -21.25 39.07
CA ARG A 344 -11.93 -20.30 38.05
C ARG A 344 -13.10 -19.60 37.36
N GLN A 345 -12.98 -18.30 37.16
CA GLN A 345 -13.94 -17.53 36.35
C GLN A 345 -13.49 -17.52 34.89
N LEU A 346 -14.41 -17.84 33.99
CA LEU A 346 -14.16 -17.87 32.55
C LEU A 346 -15.12 -16.91 31.84
N MET A 347 -14.56 -16.02 31.02
CA MET A 347 -15.32 -15.09 30.20
C MET A 347 -15.50 -15.67 28.80
N ALA A 348 -16.74 -15.88 28.38
CA ALA A 348 -17.04 -16.49 27.09
C ALA A 348 -17.18 -15.40 26.01
N CYS A 349 -16.16 -15.27 25.17
CA CYS A 349 -16.15 -14.31 24.07
C CYS A 349 -16.74 -14.89 22.80
N THR A 350 -17.48 -14.06 22.07
CA THR A 350 -17.90 -14.41 20.70
C THR A 350 -16.67 -14.42 19.78
N MET A 351 -16.75 -15.16 18.67
CA MET A 351 -15.68 -15.19 17.65
C MET A 351 -15.70 -13.95 16.74
N ILE A 352 -16.39 -12.88 17.16
CA ILE A 352 -16.43 -11.60 16.45
C ILE A 352 -15.06 -10.94 16.63
N TYR A 353 -14.44 -10.59 15.50
CA TYR A 353 -13.13 -9.98 15.46
C TYR A 353 -13.30 -8.47 15.23
N ASP A 354 -13.12 -7.71 16.30
CA ASP A 354 -13.23 -6.25 16.35
C ASP A 354 -12.01 -5.74 17.14
N PRO A 355 -10.82 -5.69 16.51
CA PRO A 355 -9.57 -5.62 17.24
C PRO A 355 -9.44 -4.31 18.00
N ILE A 356 -8.82 -4.37 19.16
CA ILE A 356 -8.51 -3.19 19.97
C ILE A 356 -7.06 -3.25 20.45
N CYS A 357 -6.46 -2.08 20.64
CA CYS A 357 -5.12 -1.96 21.17
C CYS A 357 -5.21 -1.80 22.69
N GLY A 358 -4.60 -2.71 23.44
CA GLY A 358 -4.49 -2.61 24.89
C GLY A 358 -3.49 -1.53 25.31
N THR A 359 -3.59 -1.07 26.55
CA THR A 359 -2.60 -0.15 27.16
C THR A 359 -1.21 -0.76 27.29
N ASP A 360 -1.10 -2.09 27.17
CA ASP A 360 0.15 -2.85 27.10
C ASP A 360 0.79 -2.86 25.71
N GLY A 361 0.16 -2.22 24.72
CA GLY A 361 0.66 -2.24 23.33
C GLY A 361 0.40 -3.57 22.62
N VAL A 362 -0.44 -4.45 23.18
CA VAL A 362 -0.84 -5.72 22.54
C VAL A 362 -2.19 -5.56 21.86
N THR A 363 -2.31 -6.14 20.66
CA THR A 363 -3.58 -6.20 19.94
C THR A 363 -4.44 -7.34 20.48
N TYR A 364 -5.64 -7.02 20.96
CA TYR A 364 -6.65 -7.99 21.37
C TYR A 364 -7.69 -8.16 20.26
N ALA A 365 -8.24 -9.36 20.12
CA ALA A 365 -9.16 -9.71 19.03
C ALA A 365 -10.55 -9.05 19.17
N SER A 366 -10.91 -8.67 20.38
CA SER A 366 -12.04 -7.83 20.76
C SER A 366 -11.85 -7.30 22.17
N GLU A 367 -12.64 -6.31 22.56
CA GLU A 367 -12.75 -5.86 23.95
C GLU A 367 -13.01 -7.02 24.92
N CYS A 368 -13.88 -7.96 24.53
CA CYS A 368 -14.14 -9.16 25.33
C CYS A 368 -12.85 -9.96 25.59
N THR A 369 -11.99 -10.12 24.58
CA THR A 369 -10.75 -10.87 24.76
C THR A 369 -9.72 -10.14 25.62
N LEU A 370 -9.71 -8.80 25.61
CA LEU A 370 -8.94 -8.01 26.58
C LEU A 370 -9.48 -8.19 28.00
N CYS A 371 -10.80 -8.14 28.18
CA CYS A 371 -11.45 -8.40 29.47
C CYS A 371 -11.22 -9.83 29.97
N ALA A 372 -11.23 -10.82 29.07
CA ALA A 372 -10.92 -12.20 29.41
C ALA A 372 -9.45 -12.38 29.82
N HIS A 373 -8.53 -11.66 29.18
CA HIS A 373 -7.12 -11.65 29.56
C HIS A 373 -6.93 -11.05 30.96
N ASN A 374 -7.53 -9.88 31.22
CA ASN A 374 -7.56 -9.26 32.55
C ASN A 374 -8.08 -10.22 33.63
N LEU A 375 -9.13 -10.99 33.31
CA LEU A 375 -9.72 -11.95 34.23
C LEU A 375 -8.81 -13.16 34.51
N ASP A 376 -8.21 -13.77 33.48
CA ASP A 376 -7.39 -14.98 33.62
C ASP A 376 -6.00 -14.67 34.21
N HIS A 377 -5.45 -13.48 33.93
CA HIS A 377 -4.11 -13.08 34.36
C HIS A 377 -4.12 -12.10 35.56
N GLN A 378 -5.30 -11.73 36.07
CA GLN A 378 -5.49 -10.75 37.14
C GLN A 378 -4.81 -9.40 36.83
N THR A 379 -4.89 -8.96 35.58
CA THR A 379 -4.38 -7.66 35.11
C THR A 379 -5.49 -6.62 35.00
N ASN A 380 -5.12 -5.35 34.91
CA ASN A 380 -6.06 -4.23 34.72
C ASN A 380 -5.64 -3.39 33.51
N LEU A 381 -5.60 -4.05 32.35
CA LEU A 381 -5.26 -3.40 31.08
C LEU A 381 -6.47 -2.66 30.53
N GLY A 382 -6.26 -1.40 30.18
CA GLY A 382 -7.28 -0.58 29.53
C GLY A 382 -7.24 -0.73 28.01
N LYS A 383 -8.25 -0.17 27.35
CA LYS A 383 -8.24 0.02 25.89
C LYS A 383 -7.59 1.35 25.56
N ARG A 384 -6.57 1.33 24.70
CA ARG A 384 -5.84 2.51 24.21
C ARG A 384 -6.49 3.09 22.95
N LYS A 385 -6.85 2.24 21.98
CA LYS A 385 -7.60 2.61 20.77
C LYS A 385 -8.40 1.43 20.22
N ASN A 386 -9.43 1.72 19.42
CA ASN A 386 -10.01 0.72 18.53
C ASN A 386 -9.04 0.48 17.36
N GLY A 387 -9.00 -0.75 16.84
CA GLY A 387 -7.98 -1.20 15.90
C GLY A 387 -6.77 -1.86 16.57
N ARG A 388 -5.84 -2.35 15.77
CA ARG A 388 -4.62 -3.02 16.26
C ARG A 388 -3.62 -2.01 16.85
N CYS A 389 -2.73 -2.46 17.72
CA CYS A 389 -1.52 -1.71 18.07
C CYS A 389 -0.55 -1.74 16.89
N GLU A 390 0.17 -0.65 16.61
CA GLU A 390 1.32 -0.72 15.71
C GLU A 390 2.41 -1.62 16.30
N GLU A 391 3.15 -2.28 15.40
CA GLU A 391 4.48 -2.76 15.73
C GLU A 391 5.39 -1.51 15.81
N ASP A 392 5.96 -1.25 16.98
CA ASP A 392 7.03 -0.26 17.13
C ASP A 392 8.14 -0.58 16.10
N ILE A 393 8.27 0.25 15.07
CA ILE A 393 9.37 0.16 14.08
C ILE A 393 10.69 0.67 14.70
N THR A 394 10.71 0.96 16.01
CA THR A 394 11.92 1.27 16.77
C THR A 394 12.24 0.16 17.75
N LYS A 395 12.80 -0.94 17.25
CA LYS A 395 13.77 -1.74 18.01
C LYS A 395 14.74 -2.50 17.12
#